data_AF-A0A1W9W9Z1-F1
#
_entry.id   AF-A0A1W9W9Z1-F1
#
_cell.length_a   1.000
_cell.length_b   1.000
_cell.length_c   1.000
_cell.angle_alpha   90.00
_cell.angle_beta   90.00
_cell.angle_gamma   90.00
#
_symmetry.space_group_name_H-M   'P 1'
#
loop_
_entity.id
_entity.type
_entity.pdbx_description
1 polymer ?
#
loop_
_entity_poly.entity_id
_entity_poly.type
_entity_poly.pdbx_seq_one_letter_code
_entity_poly.pdbx_strand_id
1 'polypeptide(L)' 'MQKVFVLDKNKKPLMPCHPARARQMLRDGKAKVYRRYPFTEQLDLSLS' A
#
# COMPACT_ATOMS: atom_id res chain seq x y z
N MET A 1 8.27 -9.77 2.06
CA MET A 1 7.07 -9.44 2.87
C MET A 1 6.60 -8.04 2.49
N GLN A 2 5.46 -7.88 1.81
CA GLN A 2 4.95 -6.57 1.39
C GLN A 2 4.41 -5.81 2.63
N LYS A 3 5.01 -4.67 2.98
CA LYS A 3 4.57 -3.83 4.11
C LYS A 3 3.63 -2.75 3.59
N VAL A 4 2.49 -2.55 4.25
CA VAL A 4 1.54 -1.48 3.92
C VAL A 4 1.70 -0.35 4.91
N PHE A 5 1.95 0.86 4.43
CA PHE A 5 1.99 2.04 5.30
C PHE A 5 0.59 2.61 5.47
N VAL A 6 0.18 2.77 6.73
CA VAL A 6 -1.07 3.45 7.06
C VAL A 6 -0.74 4.90 7.40
N LEU A 7 -1.40 5.82 6.69
CA LEU A 7 -1.31 7.25 6.92
C LEU A 7 -2.48 7.70 7.79
N ASP A 8 -2.21 8.58 8.74
CA ASP A 8 -3.26 9.34 9.41
C ASP A 8 -3.84 10.42 8.47
N LYS A 9 -4.95 11.07 8.87
CA LYS A 9 -5.59 12.20 8.15
C LYS A 9 -4.60 13.32 7.81
N ASN A 10 -3.59 13.52 8.66
CA ASN A 10 -2.52 14.50 8.44
C ASN A 10 -1.33 13.96 7.62
N LYS A 11 -1.50 12.84 6.91
CA LYS A 11 -0.47 12.17 6.09
C LYS A 11 0.77 11.74 6.87
N LYS A 12 0.66 11.61 8.19
CA LYS A 12 1.75 11.07 9.03
C LYS A 12 1.72 9.55 8.99
N PRO A 13 2.84 8.88 8.71
CA PRO A 13 2.92 7.42 8.80
C PRO A 13 2.80 7.02 10.28
N LEU A 14 1.73 6.29 10.62
CA LEU A 14 1.52 5.79 11.98
C LEU A 14 2.38 4.55 12.21
N MET A 15 2.09 3.47 11.47
CA MET A 15 2.80 2.19 11.59
C MET A 15 2.73 1.38 10.29
N PRO A 16 3.74 0.53 10.00
CA PRO A 16 3.61 -0.50 8.98
C PRO A 16 2.60 -1.56 9.44
N CYS A 17 1.53 -1.75 8.66
CA CYS A 17 0.56 -2.81 8.87
C CYS A 17 0.83 -4.01 7.94
N HIS A 18 0.42 -5.18 8.41
CA HIS A 18 0.35 -6.36 7.56
C HIS A 18 -0.79 -6.19 6.52
N PRO A 19 -0.61 -6.59 5.25
CA PRO A 19 -1.60 -6.38 4.20
C PRO A 19 -2.99 -6.94 4.53
N ALA A 20 -3.06 -8.04 5.29
CA ALA A 20 -4.33 -8.61 5.74
C ALA A 20 -5.15 -7.63 6.58
N ARG A 21 -4.51 -6.94 7.53
CA ARG A 21 -5.16 -5.94 8.38
C ARG A 21 -5.58 -4.71 7.57
N ALA A 22 -4.74 -4.26 6.65
CA ALA A 22 -5.09 -3.15 5.75
C ALA A 22 -6.32 -3.48 4.89
N ARG A 23 -6.40 -4.70 4.33
CA ARG A 23 -7.59 -5.16 3.59
C ARG A 23 -8.84 -5.23 4.46
N GLN A 24 -8.71 -5.69 5.71
CA GLN A 24 -9.84 -5.69 6.64
C GLN A 24 -10.36 -4.26 6.89
N MET A 25 -9.47 -3.30 7.14
CA MET A 25 -9.87 -1.90 7.36
C MET A 25 -10.51 -1.26 6.11
N LEU A 26 -10.08 -1.66 4.91
CA LEU A 26 -10.72 -1.25 3.65
C LEU A 26 -12.13 -1.85 3.51
N ARG A 27 -12.31 -3.13 3.86
CA ARG A 27 -13.63 -3.81 3.85
C ARG A 27 -14.59 -3.19 4.86
N ASP A 28 -14.08 -2.86 6.05
CA ASP A 28 -14.84 -2.24 7.12
C ASP A 28 -15.17 -0.75 6.87
N GLY A 29 -14.68 -0.17 5.77
CA GLY A 29 -14.85 1.26 5.44
C GLY A 29 -14.08 2.22 6.35
N LYS A 30 -13.17 1.72 7.20
CA LYS A 30 -12.40 2.51 8.17
C LYS A 30 -11.13 3.12 7.58
N ALA A 31 -10.72 2.67 6.40
CA ALA A 31 -9.54 3.17 5.69
C ALA A 31 -9.84 3.37 4.20
N LYS A 32 -9.03 4.20 3.54
CA LYS A 32 -9.06 4.40 2.08
C LYS A 32 -7.66 4.24 1.52
N VAL A 33 -7.55 3.68 0.32
CA VAL A 33 -6.28 3.57 -0.40
C VAL A 33 -5.83 4.98 -0.81
N TYR A 34 -4.70 5.44 -0.28
CA TYR A 34 -4.11 6.73 -0.64
C TYR A 34 -3.22 6.63 -1.89
N ARG A 35 -2.28 5.68 -1.92
CA ARG A 35 -1.40 5.39 -3.06
C ARG A 35 -1.04 3.91 -3.06
N ARG A 36 -1.00 3.29 -4.24
CA ARG A 36 -0.45 1.93 -4.42
C ARG A 36 1.06 2.04 -4.66
N TYR A 37 1.83 1.50 -3.72
CA TYR A 37 3.28 1.32 -3.77
C TYR A 37 3.51 -0.16 -3.43
N PRO A 38 4.43 -0.90 -4.07
CA PRO A 38 5.55 -0.46 -4.88
C PRO A 38 5.20 -0.24 -6.35
N PHE A 39 6.00 0.59 -7.01
CA PHE A 39 6.12 0.59 -8.46
C PHE A 39 6.52 -0.82 -8.90
N THR A 40 5.66 -1.46 -9.70
CA THR A 40 6.02 -2.68 -10.43
C THR A 40 6.45 -2.20 -11.79
N GLU A 41 7.75 -2.02 -11.97
CA GLU A 41 8.33 -1.76 -13.28
C GLU A 41 8.45 -3.12 -14.00
N GLN A 42 7.82 -3.24 -15.17
CA GLN A 42 8.04 -4.37 -16.05
C GLN A 42 9.24 -4.05 -16.92
N LEU A 43 10.36 -4.71 -16.67
CA LEU A 43 11.52 -4.66 -17.55
C LEU A 43 11.17 -5.46 -18.81
N ASP A 44 10.91 -4.78 -19.93
CA ASP A 44 10.84 -5.45 -21.23
C ASP A 44 12.26 -5.59 -21.78
N LEU A 45 12.72 -6.84 -21.95
CA LEU A 45 14.04 -7.21 -22.47
C LEU A 45 14.03 -7.32 -24.01
N SER A 46 13.24 -6.48 -24.68
CA SER A 46 13.09 -6.45 -26.14
C SER A 46 13.91 -5.34 -26.82
N LEU A 47 14.94 -4.82 -26.15
CA LEU A 47 15.98 -4.00 -26.79
C LEU A 47 17.25 -4.84 -26.90
N SER A 48 17.32 -5.57 -28.03
CA SER A 48 18.54 -6.16 -28.58
C SER A 48 19.47 -5.10 -29.15
#